data_AF-A0A5D4SYZ6-F1
#
_entry.id   AF-A0A5D4SYZ6-F1
#
_cell.length_a   1.000
_cell.length_b   1.000
_cell.length_c   1.000
_cell.angle_alpha   90.00
_cell.angle_beta   90.00
_cell.angle_gamma   90.00
#
_symmetry.space_group_name_H-M   'P 1'
#
loop_
_entity.id
_entity.type
_entity.pdbx_description
1 polymer ?
#
loop_
_entity_poly.entity_id
_entity_poly.type
_entity_poly.pdbx_seq_one_letter_code
_entity_poly.pdbx_strand_id
1 'polypeptide(L)'
;MLISKLCHEAHETAKKKGWYDQPIETATQLALIHSEVSEALEADRKGTEEEFAEELADICIRVFDTAGSKGIDLQHHILRKMELNKHRPYKHGGKKY
;
A
#
# COMPACT_ATOMS: atom_id res chain seq x y z
N MET A 1 12.78 -10.69 2.85
CA MET A 1 12.10 -10.00 3.98
C MET A 1 10.62 -10.35 3.93
N LEU A 2 9.94 -10.56 5.07
CA LEU A 2 8.52 -10.92 5.08
C LEU A 2 7.65 -9.66 5.04
N ILE A 3 6.54 -9.66 4.29
CA ILE A 3 5.60 -8.53 4.21
C ILE A 3 5.00 -8.24 5.60
N SER A 4 4.78 -9.28 6.40
CA SER A 4 4.33 -9.13 7.79
C SER A 4 5.31 -8.30 8.64
N LYS A 5 6.62 -8.45 8.41
CA LYS A 5 7.65 -7.65 9.08
C LYS A 5 7.60 -6.18 8.62
N LEU A 6 7.39 -5.95 7.32
CA LEU A 6 7.22 -4.60 6.77
C LEU A 6 5.99 -3.88 7.33
N CYS A 7 4.85 -4.58 7.43
CA CYS A 7 3.64 -4.04 8.08
C CYS A 7 3.91 -3.62 9.54
N HIS A 8 4.62 -4.46 10.28
CA HIS A 8 4.99 -4.16 11.67
C HIS A 8 5.94 -2.95 11.76
N GLU A 9 7.01 -2.91 10.95
CA GLU A 9 8.01 -1.83 10.98
C GLU A 9 7.44 -0.49 10.53
N ALA A 10 6.62 -0.47 9.47
CA ALA A 10 5.93 0.74 9.02
C ALA A 10 5.02 1.30 10.11
N HIS A 11 4.22 0.43 10.73
CA HIS A 11 3.29 0.84 11.78
C HIS A 11 3.99 1.31 13.06
N GLU A 12 5.01 0.59 13.53
CA GLU A 12 5.79 1.01 14.70
C GLU A 12 6.54 2.33 14.46
N THR A 13 7.02 2.56 13.23
CA THR A 13 7.63 3.84 12.85
C THR A 13 6.60 4.96 12.90
N ALA A 14 5.41 4.75 12.33
CA ALA A 14 4.35 5.75 12.32
C ALA A 14 3.88 6.09 13.75
N LYS A 15 3.70 5.08 14.61
CA LYS A 15 3.41 5.27 16.04
C LYS A 15 4.49 6.08 16.76
N LYS A 16 5.77 5.74 16.57
CA LYS A 16 6.89 6.48 17.19
C LYS A 16 6.96 7.94 16.76
N LYS A 17 6.41 8.28 15.60
CA LYS A 17 6.32 9.66 15.09
C LYS A 17 5.05 10.39 15.53
N GLY A 18 4.22 9.79 16.37
CA GLY A 18 3.02 10.41 16.94
C GLY A 18 1.79 10.39 16.02
N TRP A 19 1.86 9.72 14.86
CA TRP A 19 0.74 9.68 13.91
C TRP A 19 -0.50 8.99 14.48
N TYR A 20 -0.31 8.12 15.47
CA TYR A 20 -1.37 7.34 16.13
C TYR A 20 -1.61 7.79 17.59
N ASP A 21 -1.17 8.99 17.98
CA ASP A 21 -1.45 9.55 19.33
C ASP A 21 -2.94 9.79 19.55
N GLN A 22 -3.69 9.95 18.46
CA GLN A 22 -5.15 9.98 18.43
C GLN A 22 -5.68 8.87 17.51
N PRO A 23 -6.93 8.40 17.71
CA PRO A 23 -7.57 7.51 16.77
C PRO A 23 -7.61 8.12 15.36
N ILE A 24 -7.25 7.33 14.35
CA ILE A 24 -7.33 7.72 12.94
C ILE A 24 -8.47 6.95 12.27
N GLU A 25 -9.31 7.64 11.52
CA GLU A 25 -10.38 7.00 10.76
C GLU A 25 -9.82 6.19 9.59
N THR A 26 -10.48 5.08 9.26
CA THR A 26 -10.13 4.28 8.08
C THR A 26 -10.19 5.11 6.80
N ALA A 27 -11.16 6.05 6.69
CA ALA A 27 -11.27 6.94 5.55
C ALA A 27 -10.03 7.83 5.37
N THR A 28 -9.48 8.34 6.47
CA THR A 28 -8.26 9.15 6.50
C THR A 28 -7.06 8.33 6.02
N GLN A 29 -6.89 7.11 6.52
CA GLN A 29 -5.82 6.21 6.07
C GLN A 29 -5.92 5.88 4.57
N LEU A 30 -7.14 5.66 4.06
CA LEU A 30 -7.38 5.40 2.63
C LEU A 30 -7.09 6.63 1.77
N ALA A 31 -7.44 7.84 2.24
CA ALA A 31 -7.12 9.08 1.55
C ALA A 31 -5.62 9.34 1.47
N LEU A 32 -4.86 9.00 2.51
CA LEU A 32 -3.39 9.08 2.51
C LEU A 32 -2.76 8.09 1.52
N ILE A 33 -3.28 6.87 1.39
CA ILE A 33 -2.81 5.95 0.33
C ILE A 33 -3.09 6.56 -1.06
N HIS A 34 -4.25 7.17 -1.22
CA HIS A 34 -4.64 7.79 -2.50
C HIS A 34 -3.78 9.02 -2.85
N SER A 35 -3.27 9.79 -1.87
CA SER A 35 -2.36 10.90 -2.17
C SER A 35 -1.07 10.40 -2.80
N GLU A 36 -0.43 9.35 -2.25
CA GLU A 36 0.81 8.81 -2.81
C GLU A 36 0.60 8.26 -4.25
N VAL A 37 -0.58 7.72 -4.55
CA VAL A 37 -0.95 7.32 -5.93
C VAL A 37 -1.01 8.54 -6.86
N SER A 38 -1.46 9.68 -6.37
CA SER A 38 -1.54 10.92 -7.15
C SER A 38 -0.15 11.54 -7.35
N GLU A 39 0.73 11.43 -6.35
CA GLU A 39 2.13 11.86 -6.41
C GLU A 39 2.92 10.99 -7.41
N ALA A 40 2.71 9.67 -7.40
CA ALA A 40 3.27 8.78 -8.41
C ALA A 40 2.85 9.17 -9.84
N LEU A 41 1.56 9.50 -10.06
CA LEU A 41 1.09 9.99 -11.36
C LEU A 41 1.72 11.35 -11.74
N GLU A 42 2.04 12.19 -10.76
CA GLU A 42 2.74 13.44 -11.02
C GLU A 42 4.20 13.21 -11.43
N ALA A 43 4.93 12.33 -10.75
CA ALA A 43 6.29 11.95 -11.10
C ALA A 43 6.37 11.33 -12.51
N ASP A 44 5.45 10.42 -12.84
CA ASP A 44 5.35 9.84 -14.19
C ASP A 44 5.15 10.92 -15.27
N ARG A 45 4.25 11.89 -15.03
CA ARG A 45 4.02 13.01 -15.97
C ARG A 45 5.24 13.92 -16.13
N LYS A 46 6.07 14.04 -15.10
CA LYS A 46 7.33 14.81 -15.14
C LYS A 46 8.46 14.02 -15.81
N GLY A 47 8.31 12.70 -15.97
CA GLY A 47 9.36 11.81 -16.48
C GLY A 47 10.48 11.57 -15.46
N THR A 48 10.17 11.65 -14.17
CA THR A 48 11.15 11.45 -13.08
C THR A 48 11.07 10.03 -12.55
N GLU A 49 11.87 9.12 -13.12
CA GLU A 49 11.84 7.68 -12.78
C GLU A 49 12.17 7.38 -11.31
N GLU A 50 13.11 8.13 -10.72
CA GLU A 50 13.51 7.96 -9.33
C GLU A 50 12.38 8.38 -8.37
N GLU A 51 11.82 9.58 -8.56
CA GLU A 51 10.65 10.05 -7.80
C GLU A 51 9.48 9.08 -7.96
N PHE A 52 9.20 8.61 -9.18
CA PHE A 52 8.14 7.62 -9.41
C PHE A 52 8.34 6.34 -8.59
N ALA A 53 9.57 5.84 -8.51
CA ALA A 53 9.90 4.67 -7.71
C ALA A 53 9.75 4.94 -6.20
N GLU A 54 10.11 6.13 -5.73
CA GLU A 54 9.91 6.57 -4.34
C GLU A 54 8.41 6.61 -3.99
N GLU A 55 7.58 7.20 -4.85
CA GLU A 55 6.13 7.27 -4.61
C GLU A 55 5.47 5.88 -4.60
N LEU A 56 5.94 4.95 -5.45
CA LEU A 56 5.50 3.56 -5.38
C LEU A 56 5.88 2.90 -4.04
N ALA A 57 7.04 3.22 -3.49
CA ALA A 57 7.44 2.74 -2.17
C ALA A 57 6.54 3.34 -1.08
N ASP A 58 6.20 4.63 -1.17
CA ASP A 58 5.32 5.29 -0.21
C ASP A 58 3.89 4.73 -0.23
N ILE A 59 3.34 4.42 -1.40
CA ILE A 59 2.08 3.67 -1.52
C ILE A 59 2.16 2.36 -0.72
N CYS A 60 3.25 1.58 -0.91
CA CYS A 60 3.45 0.34 -0.17
C CYS A 60 3.54 0.58 1.34
N ILE A 61 4.30 1.59 1.79
CA ILE A 61 4.47 1.91 3.20
C ILE A 61 3.14 2.32 3.85
N ARG A 62 2.31 3.13 3.17
CA ARG A 62 0.97 3.51 3.67
C ARG A 62 0.04 2.30 3.79
N VAL A 63 0.08 1.39 2.82
CA VAL A 63 -0.68 0.14 2.88
C VAL A 63 -0.17 -0.75 4.03
N PHE A 64 1.14 -0.83 4.22
CA PHE A 64 1.77 -1.62 5.27
C PHE A 64 1.44 -1.08 6.66
N ASP A 65 1.53 0.23 6.88
CA ASP A 65 1.12 0.89 8.12
C ASP A 65 -0.38 0.65 8.39
N THR A 66 -1.25 0.86 7.39
CA THR A 66 -2.69 0.61 7.52
C THR A 66 -3.00 -0.85 7.90
N ALA A 67 -2.32 -1.81 7.30
CA ALA A 67 -2.48 -3.22 7.64
C ALA A 67 -1.97 -3.52 9.05
N GLY A 68 -0.80 -2.99 9.42
CA GLY A 68 -0.22 -3.11 10.75
C GLY A 68 -1.12 -2.52 11.83
N SER A 69 -1.68 -1.33 11.60
CA SER A 69 -2.57 -0.64 12.54
C SER A 69 -3.88 -1.37 12.77
N LYS A 70 -4.32 -2.20 11.81
CA LYS A 70 -5.57 -2.98 11.89
C LYS A 70 -5.34 -4.45 12.23
N GLY A 71 -4.09 -4.89 12.42
CA GLY A 71 -3.76 -6.29 12.67
C GLY A 71 -4.11 -7.22 11.51
N ILE A 72 -4.06 -6.72 10.27
CA ILE A 72 -4.37 -7.51 9.06
C ILE A 72 -3.13 -8.31 8.65
N ASP A 73 -3.30 -9.63 8.47
CA ASP A 73 -2.27 -10.47 7.83
C ASP A 73 -2.26 -10.24 6.31
N LEU A 74 -1.68 -9.11 5.90
CA LEU A 74 -1.60 -8.70 4.51
C LEU A 74 -0.82 -9.71 3.67
N GLN A 75 0.21 -10.35 4.23
CA GLN A 75 1.01 -11.34 3.53
C GLN A 75 0.14 -12.54 3.12
N HIS A 76 -0.64 -13.09 4.06
CA HIS A 76 -1.59 -14.17 3.76
C HIS A 76 -2.55 -13.77 2.63
N HIS A 77 -3.14 -12.58 2.71
CA HIS A 77 -4.09 -12.08 1.70
C HIS A 77 -3.44 -11.91 0.31
N ILE A 78 -2.23 -11.36 0.24
CA ILE A 78 -1.48 -11.21 -1.01
C ILE A 78 -1.18 -12.58 -1.62
N LEU A 79 -0.59 -13.51 -0.86
CA LEU A 79 -0.22 -14.84 -1.36
C LEU A 79 -1.44 -15.61 -1.87
N ARG A 80 -2.53 -15.60 -1.10
CA ARG A 80 -3.81 -16.19 -1.52
C ARG A 80 -4.32 -15.56 -2.81
N LYS A 81 -4.29 -14.23 -2.93
CA LYS A 81 -4.78 -13.52 -4.11
C LYS A 81 -3.93 -13.80 -5.36
N MET A 82 -2.61 -13.83 -5.21
CA MET A 82 -1.68 -14.17 -6.30
C MET A 82 -1.94 -15.58 -6.82
N GLU A 83 -2.15 -16.55 -5.93
CA GLU A 83 -2.45 -17.93 -6.31
C GLU A 83 -3.79 -18.04 -7.06
N LEU A 84 -4.82 -17.34 -6.57
CA LEU A 84 -6.11 -17.26 -7.28
C LEU A 84 -5.96 -16.61 -8.66
N ASN A 85 -5.10 -15.61 -8.81
CA ASN A 85 -4.91 -14.92 -10.09
C ASN A 85 -4.23 -15.79 -11.15
N LYS A 86 -3.35 -16.74 -10.78
CA LYS A 86 -2.74 -17.70 -11.72
C LYS A 86 -3.77 -18.55 -12.45
N HIS A 87 -4.88 -18.84 -11.79
CA HIS A 87 -5.96 -19.69 -12.30
C HIS A 87 -7.05 -18.89 -13.03
N ARG A 88 -6.92 -17.56 -13.14
CA ARG A 88 -7.91 -16.74 -13.85
C ARG A 88 -7.75 -16.92 -15.37
N PRO A 89 -8.86 -16.98 -16.12
CA PRO A 89 -8.77 -16.93 -17.57
C PRO A 89 -8.17 -15.60 -18.02
N TYR A 90 -7.53 -15.63 -19.19
CA TYR A 90 -6.93 -14.45 -19.81
C TYR A 90 -7.96 -13.30 -19.91
N LYS A 91 -7.60 -12.12 -19.36
CA LYS A 91 -8.49 -10.94 -19.27
C LYS A 91 -9.87 -11.25 -18.64
N HIS A 92 -9.89 -12.03 -17.58
CA HIS A 92 -11.07 -12.20 -16.71
C HIS A 92 -11.71 -10.82 -16.40
N GLY A 93 -12.98 -10.65 -16.80
CA GLY A 93 -13.80 -9.48 -16.48
C GLY A 93 -13.86 -8.39 -17.56
N GLY A 94 -13.18 -8.54 -18.71
CA GLY A 94 -13.38 -7.67 -19.89
C GLY A 94 -13.13 -6.18 -19.67
N LYS A 95 -12.47 -5.79 -18.57
CA LYS A 95 -12.20 -4.38 -18.27
C LYS A 95 -11.11 -3.87 -19.22
N LYS A 96 -11.36 -2.68 -19.80
CA LYS A 96 -10.45 -2.00 -20.74
C LYS A 96 -9.21 -1.41 -20.07
N TYR A 97 -9.24 -1.34 -18.75
CA TYR A 97 -8.23 -0.80 -17.84
C TYR A 97 -8.26 -1.65 -16.56
#